data_AF-A0A6N2L8A4-F1
#
_entry.id   AF-A0A6N2L8A4-F1
#
_cell.length_a   1.000
_cell.length_b   1.000
_cell.length_c   1.000
_cell.angle_alpha   90.00
_cell.angle_beta   90.00
_cell.angle_gamma   90.00
#
_symmetry.space_group_name_H-M   'P 1'
#
loop_
_entity.id
_entity.type
_entity.pdbx_description
1 polymer ?
#
loop_
_entity_poly.entity_id
_entity_poly.type
_entity_poly.pdbx_seq_one_letter_code
_entity_poly.pdbx_strand_id
1 'polypeptide(L)'
;MAVNIVEKSGGQYHVLLIIADGQVTRSVDTHHGQLSPQESRTINAIVKASEYPLSIILVGVGDGPWEMMREFDDNIPARAFDNFQFVNFTEIMSKNASQSRKETEFALAALMEIPAQYKATIELGLLGYQRGNAPERVPLPPPLYGHTSSGKSKTSRSSSFQQRVPSYPAYDTPFSGYEKTAAAEIAPSSSSAFDNQLCPICLSNPKNMAFGCGHQTCCDCGEDLEVCPICRDLIQTRIRLY
;
A
#
# COMPACT_ATOMS: atom_id res chain seq x y z
N MET A 1 -6.28 6.70 -8.90
CA MET A 1 -6.88 5.46 -8.32
C MET A 1 -6.66 4.35 -9.34
N ALA A 2 -6.44 3.10 -8.93
CA ALA A 2 -6.16 1.98 -9.86
C ALA A 2 -7.25 1.82 -10.95
N VAL A 3 -8.53 2.00 -10.60
CA VAL A 3 -9.64 2.03 -11.56
C VAL A 3 -9.44 3.04 -12.71
N ASN A 4 -8.91 4.24 -12.41
CA ASN A 4 -8.62 5.25 -13.44
C ASN A 4 -7.47 4.80 -14.37
N ILE A 5 -6.48 4.06 -13.85
CA ILE A 5 -5.40 3.48 -14.65
C ILE A 5 -5.98 2.43 -15.59
N VAL A 6 -6.86 1.56 -15.09
CA VAL A 6 -7.56 0.55 -15.90
C VAL A 6 -8.35 1.22 -17.03
N GLU A 7 -9.14 2.26 -16.75
CA GLU A 7 -9.84 3.00 -17.81
C GLU A 7 -8.89 3.61 -18.84
N LYS A 8 -7.83 4.31 -18.39
CA LYS A 8 -6.84 4.93 -19.30
C LYS A 8 -6.06 3.92 -20.14
N SER A 9 -5.94 2.69 -19.67
CA SER A 9 -5.32 1.59 -20.43
C SER A 9 -6.22 0.99 -21.51
N GLY A 10 -7.48 1.43 -21.62
CA GLY A 10 -8.46 0.83 -22.53
C GLY A 10 -9.12 -0.43 -21.94
N GLY A 11 -9.20 -0.55 -20.61
CA GLY A 11 -9.78 -1.72 -19.95
C GLY A 11 -8.86 -2.95 -19.95
N GLN A 12 -7.54 -2.77 -19.94
CA GLN A 12 -6.62 -3.89 -19.75
C GLN A 12 -6.70 -4.42 -18.32
N TYR A 13 -6.47 -5.72 -18.16
CA TYR A 13 -6.45 -6.35 -16.85
C TYR A 13 -5.27 -5.85 -16.02
N HIS A 14 -5.54 -5.47 -14.77
CA HIS A 14 -4.51 -5.03 -13.83
C HIS A 14 -4.64 -5.75 -12.49
N VAL A 15 -3.52 -5.88 -11.80
CA VAL A 15 -3.46 -6.32 -10.40
C VAL A 15 -2.90 -5.17 -9.58
N LEU A 16 -3.66 -4.69 -8.60
CA LEU A 16 -3.22 -3.71 -7.62
C LEU A 16 -2.66 -4.43 -6.40
N LEU A 17 -1.36 -4.31 -6.17
CA LEU A 17 -0.70 -4.78 -4.96
C LEU A 17 -0.62 -3.64 -3.93
N ILE A 18 -1.26 -3.81 -2.77
CA ILE A 18 -1.19 -2.87 -1.65
C ILE A 18 -0.37 -3.51 -0.54
N ILE A 19 0.68 -2.85 -0.09
CA ILE A 19 1.46 -3.28 1.09
C ILE A 19 1.05 -2.38 2.25
N ALA A 20 0.53 -2.96 3.33
CA ALA A 20 0.01 -2.21 4.46
C ALA A 20 0.17 -2.99 5.78
N ASP A 21 0.04 -2.29 6.90
CA ASP A 21 0.13 -2.83 8.26
C ASP A 21 -1.22 -3.29 8.84
N GLY A 22 -2.29 -3.24 8.06
CA GLY A 22 -3.62 -3.75 8.42
C GLY A 22 -4.49 -2.78 9.20
N GLN A 23 -3.96 -1.61 9.57
CA GLN A 23 -4.68 -0.64 10.39
C GLN A 23 -5.56 0.27 9.52
N VAL A 24 -6.77 -0.20 9.19
CA VAL A 24 -7.82 0.73 8.72
C VAL A 24 -8.36 1.47 9.94
N THR A 25 -8.28 2.80 9.93
CA THR A 25 -8.61 3.65 11.08
C THR A 25 -10.03 3.36 11.59
N ARG A 26 -10.14 2.71 12.75
CA ARG A 26 -11.39 2.61 13.52
C ARG A 26 -11.50 3.84 14.41
N SER A 27 -12.65 4.50 14.41
CA SER A 27 -12.92 5.51 15.44
C SER A 27 -13.08 4.80 16.78
N VAL A 28 -12.57 5.39 17.86
CA VAL A 28 -12.80 4.90 19.24
C VAL A 28 -14.29 4.87 19.60
N ASP A 29 -15.11 5.65 18.89
CA ASP A 29 -16.55 5.74 19.07
C ASP A 29 -17.35 4.70 18.24
N THR A 30 -16.66 3.84 17.47
CA THR A 30 -17.34 2.86 16.62
C THR A 30 -17.83 1.70 17.50
N HIS A 31 -19.16 1.61 17.70
CA HIS A 31 -19.76 0.51 18.45
C HIS A 31 -19.44 -0.85 17.80
N HIS A 32 -19.36 -1.91 18.62
CA HIS A 32 -19.15 -3.28 18.14
C HIS A 32 -20.15 -3.63 17.01
N GLY A 33 -19.62 -3.99 15.84
CA GLY A 33 -20.39 -4.39 14.66
C GLY A 33 -20.74 -3.26 13.67
N GLN A 34 -20.35 -2.00 13.95
CA GLN A 34 -20.47 -0.90 12.98
C GLN A 34 -19.14 -0.62 12.29
N LEU A 35 -19.21 -0.23 11.02
CA LEU A 35 -18.05 0.16 10.23
C LEU A 35 -17.72 1.65 10.43
N SER A 36 -16.44 1.97 10.55
CA SER A 36 -15.95 3.35 10.53
C SER A 36 -16.16 3.99 9.15
N PRO A 37 -16.13 5.33 9.05
CA PRO A 37 -16.19 6.03 7.76
C PRO A 37 -15.05 5.63 6.79
N GLN A 38 -13.89 5.23 7.32
CA GLN A 38 -12.74 4.76 6.54
C GLN A 38 -12.99 3.34 6.01
N GLU A 39 -13.49 2.44 6.87
CA GLU A 39 -13.84 1.08 6.49
C GLU A 39 -14.93 1.07 5.43
N SER A 40 -16.02 1.82 5.63
CA SER A 40 -17.12 1.92 4.67
C SER A 40 -16.64 2.47 3.31
N ARG A 41 -15.78 3.49 3.30
CA ARG A 41 -15.18 4.01 2.05
C ARG A 41 -14.29 2.98 1.36
N THR A 42 -13.59 2.15 2.12
CA THR A 42 -12.73 1.09 1.60
C THR A 42 -13.57 -0.01 0.95
N ILE A 43 -14.61 -0.49 1.62
CA ILE A 43 -15.55 -1.49 1.07
C ILE A 43 -16.21 -0.96 -0.21
N ASN A 44 -16.74 0.27 -0.17
CA ASN A 44 -17.35 0.89 -1.35
C ASN A 44 -16.37 1.01 -2.53
N ALA A 45 -15.09 1.27 -2.26
CA ALA A 45 -14.06 1.31 -3.29
C ALA A 45 -13.78 -0.08 -3.88
N ILE A 46 -13.77 -1.14 -3.06
CA ILE A 46 -13.58 -2.52 -3.52
C ILE A 46 -14.78 -2.96 -4.37
N VAL A 47 -16.01 -2.73 -3.90
CA VAL A 47 -17.24 -3.00 -4.64
C VAL A 47 -17.22 -2.26 -5.99
N LYS A 48 -16.87 -0.98 -5.99
CA LYS A 48 -16.78 -0.21 -7.23
C LYS A 48 -15.69 -0.73 -8.16
N ALA A 49 -14.56 -1.17 -7.62
CA ALA A 49 -13.47 -1.76 -8.40
C ALA A 49 -13.87 -3.08 -9.08
N SER A 50 -14.83 -3.83 -8.52
CA SER A 50 -15.34 -5.07 -9.14
C SER A 50 -16.10 -4.84 -10.45
N GLU A 51 -16.45 -3.60 -10.78
CA GLU A 51 -17.03 -3.25 -12.08
C GLU A 51 -15.98 -3.09 -13.20
N TYR A 52 -14.69 -3.32 -12.90
CA TYR A 52 -13.55 -3.13 -13.80
C TYR A 52 -12.69 -4.40 -13.85
N PRO A 53 -11.88 -4.60 -14.90
CA PRO A 53 -10.93 -5.71 -14.98
C PRO A 53 -9.72 -5.46 -14.04
N LEU A 54 -9.98 -5.47 -12.73
CA LEU A 54 -9.04 -5.14 -11.68
C LEU A 54 -9.14 -6.13 -10.53
N SER A 55 -8.02 -6.80 -10.24
CA SER A 55 -7.82 -7.58 -9.02
C SER A 55 -7.02 -6.79 -8.01
N ILE A 56 -7.28 -6.99 -6.72
CA ILE A 56 -6.62 -6.30 -5.62
C ILE A 56 -5.99 -7.37 -4.72
N ILE A 57 -4.70 -7.23 -4.42
CA ILE A 57 -4.00 -8.06 -3.44
C ILE A 57 -3.52 -7.14 -2.32
N LEU A 58 -3.98 -7.39 -1.10
CA LEU A 58 -3.50 -6.73 0.10
C LEU A 58 -2.47 -7.61 0.80
N VAL A 59 -1.23 -7.15 0.82
CA VAL A 59 -0.11 -7.78 1.53
C VAL A 59 0.04 -7.14 2.90
N GLY A 60 -0.33 -7.90 3.93
CA GLY A 60 -0.20 -7.50 5.33
C GLY A 60 1.21 -7.70 5.87
N VAL A 61 1.86 -6.63 6.33
CA VAL A 61 3.16 -6.64 7.00
C VAL A 61 3.04 -6.16 8.45
N GLY A 62 3.93 -6.59 9.33
CA GLY A 62 3.83 -6.31 10.78
C GLY A 62 2.83 -7.21 11.52
N ASP A 63 2.39 -6.73 12.68
CA ASP A 63 1.74 -7.56 13.70
C ASP A 63 0.21 -7.66 13.55
N GLY A 64 -0.42 -6.79 12.74
CA GLY A 64 -1.88 -6.70 12.60
C GLY A 64 -2.53 -5.79 13.65
N PRO A 65 -3.81 -5.97 14.00
CA PRO A 65 -4.70 -7.11 13.70
C PRO A 65 -5.14 -7.24 12.23
N TRP A 66 -5.48 -8.46 11.81
CA TRP A 66 -5.83 -8.80 10.41
C TRP A 66 -7.27 -9.30 10.22
N GLU A 67 -8.06 -9.34 11.29
CA GLU A 67 -9.43 -9.88 11.32
C GLU A 67 -10.32 -9.23 10.27
N MET A 68 -10.25 -7.90 10.16
CA MET A 68 -11.04 -7.14 9.17
C MET A 68 -10.59 -7.42 7.74
N MET A 69 -9.29 -7.61 7.51
CA MET A 69 -8.79 -7.90 6.17
C MET A 69 -9.20 -9.29 5.71
N ARG A 70 -9.32 -10.25 6.65
CA ARG A 70 -9.94 -11.56 6.40
C ARG A 70 -11.44 -11.45 6.14
N GLU A 71 -12.15 -10.60 6.88
CA GLU A 71 -13.59 -10.37 6.64
C GLU A 71 -13.85 -9.79 5.23
N PHE A 72 -12.95 -8.94 4.74
CA PHE A 72 -13.00 -8.39 3.38
C PHE A 72 -12.69 -9.40 2.28
N ASP A 73 -11.88 -10.42 2.58
CA ASP A 73 -11.61 -11.55 1.68
C ASP A 73 -12.89 -12.36 1.45
N ASP A 74 -13.54 -12.76 2.55
CA ASP A 74 -14.63 -13.74 2.50
C ASP A 74 -16.01 -13.13 2.21
N ASN A 75 -16.29 -11.89 2.64
CA ASN A 75 -17.67 -11.39 2.77
C ASN A 75 -17.88 -9.91 2.39
N ILE A 76 -17.48 -9.50 1.18
CA ILE A 76 -17.91 -8.19 0.65
C ILE A 76 -19.21 -8.35 -0.16
N PRO A 77 -20.36 -7.86 0.35
CA PRO A 77 -21.62 -7.93 -0.38
C PRO A 77 -21.62 -7.01 -1.61
N ALA A 78 -22.43 -7.37 -2.61
CA ALA A 78 -22.72 -6.58 -3.81
C ALA A 78 -21.58 -6.36 -4.83
N ARG A 79 -20.43 -7.04 -4.69
CA ARG A 79 -19.40 -7.06 -5.73
C ARG A 79 -19.83 -7.91 -6.94
N ALA A 80 -19.42 -7.52 -8.14
CA ALA A 80 -19.77 -8.22 -9.39
C ALA A 80 -19.03 -9.56 -9.52
N PHE A 81 -17.82 -9.65 -8.98
CA PHE A 81 -17.04 -10.87 -8.82
C PHE A 81 -16.09 -10.71 -7.62
N ASP A 82 -15.51 -11.82 -7.16
CA ASP A 82 -14.45 -11.78 -6.16
C ASP A 82 -13.19 -11.12 -6.74
N ASN A 83 -12.81 -9.96 -6.23
CA ASN A 83 -11.72 -9.17 -6.79
C ASN A 83 -10.67 -8.74 -5.75
N PHE A 84 -10.68 -9.35 -4.56
CA PHE A 84 -9.84 -8.96 -3.44
C PHE A 84 -9.23 -10.19 -2.78
N GLN A 85 -7.92 -10.19 -2.58
CA GLN A 85 -7.17 -11.23 -1.87
C GLN A 85 -6.38 -10.60 -0.72
N PHE A 86 -6.48 -11.14 0.49
CA PHE A 86 -5.58 -10.81 1.59
C PHE A 86 -4.45 -11.85 1.76
N VAL A 87 -3.21 -11.40 1.99
CA VAL A 87 -2.06 -12.26 2.29
C VAL A 87 -1.29 -11.73 3.49
N ASN A 88 -1.18 -12.55 4.55
CA ASN A 88 -0.36 -12.24 5.71
C ASN A 88 1.13 -12.57 5.45
N PHE A 89 1.89 -11.57 4.99
CA PHE A 89 3.30 -11.74 4.64
C PHE A 89 4.16 -12.04 5.87
N THR A 90 3.93 -11.35 6.98
CA THR A 90 4.67 -11.57 8.23
C THR A 90 4.56 -13.01 8.69
N GLU A 91 3.34 -13.56 8.67
CA GLU A 91 3.10 -14.94 9.08
C GLU A 91 3.85 -15.93 8.19
N ILE A 92 3.75 -15.79 6.86
CA ILE A 92 4.46 -16.67 5.91
C ILE A 92 5.98 -16.59 6.12
N MET A 93 6.50 -15.37 6.26
CA MET A 93 7.94 -15.15 6.42
C MET A 93 8.47 -15.57 7.78
N SER A 94 7.62 -15.68 8.80
CA SER A 94 7.98 -16.17 10.13
C SER A 94 8.11 -17.70 10.24
N LYS A 95 7.59 -18.46 9.26
CA LYS A 95 7.60 -19.93 9.30
C LYS A 95 9.02 -20.50 9.37
N ASN A 96 9.20 -21.65 10.04
CA ASN A 96 10.48 -22.35 10.06
C ASN A 96 10.68 -23.16 8.77
N ALA A 97 11.05 -22.47 7.69
CA ALA A 97 11.29 -23.03 6.37
C ALA A 97 12.44 -22.29 5.66
N SER A 98 13.01 -22.90 4.62
CA SER A 98 13.98 -22.25 3.75
C SER A 98 13.38 -21.02 3.05
N GLN A 99 14.20 -20.00 2.79
CA GLN A 99 13.78 -18.75 2.14
C GLN A 99 12.99 -18.98 0.83
N SER A 100 13.51 -19.82 -0.07
CA SER A 100 12.85 -20.15 -1.34
C SER A 100 11.44 -20.74 -1.17
N ARG A 101 11.23 -21.54 -0.11
CA ARG A 101 9.91 -22.11 0.20
C ARG A 101 8.93 -21.03 0.69
N LYS A 102 9.41 -20.08 1.51
CA LYS A 102 8.59 -18.93 1.96
C LYS A 102 8.19 -18.03 0.81
N GLU A 103 9.11 -17.75 -0.11
CA GLU A 103 8.84 -16.97 -1.32
C GLU A 103 7.83 -17.65 -2.24
N THR A 104 7.99 -18.97 -2.43
CA THR A 104 7.04 -19.77 -3.22
C THR A 104 5.66 -19.77 -2.57
N GLU A 105 5.59 -19.93 -1.25
CA GLU A 105 4.35 -19.92 -0.49
C GLU A 105 3.67 -18.55 -0.57
N PHE A 106 4.42 -17.46 -0.42
CA PHE A 106 3.91 -16.10 -0.59
C PHE A 106 3.40 -15.86 -2.01
N ALA A 107 4.16 -16.24 -3.03
CA ALA A 107 3.75 -16.08 -4.42
C ALA A 107 2.49 -16.87 -4.74
N LEU A 108 2.38 -18.11 -4.23
CA LEU A 108 1.19 -18.93 -4.38
C LEU A 108 -0.01 -18.27 -3.68
N ALA A 109 0.14 -17.85 -2.43
CA ALA A 109 -0.94 -17.19 -1.68
C ALA A 109 -1.40 -15.88 -2.35
N ALA A 110 -0.48 -15.08 -2.89
CA ALA A 110 -0.82 -13.84 -3.57
C ALA A 110 -1.52 -14.04 -4.92
N LEU A 111 -1.18 -15.12 -5.63
CA LEU A 111 -1.65 -15.33 -7.01
C LEU A 111 -2.74 -16.41 -7.15
N MET A 112 -3.12 -17.10 -6.07
CA MET A 112 -4.01 -18.26 -6.16
C MET A 112 -5.39 -17.93 -6.75
N GLU A 113 -5.90 -16.73 -6.51
CA GLU A 113 -7.20 -16.30 -7.05
C GLU A 113 -7.12 -15.65 -8.43
N ILE A 114 -5.98 -15.08 -8.79
CA ILE A 114 -5.80 -14.29 -10.03
C ILE A 114 -6.31 -15.02 -11.29
N PRO A 115 -6.05 -16.33 -11.51
CA PRO A 115 -6.60 -17.03 -12.67
C PRO A 115 -8.13 -17.05 -12.73
N ALA A 116 -8.81 -17.22 -11.59
CA ALA A 116 -10.27 -17.24 -11.52
C ALA A 116 -10.83 -15.82 -11.69
N GLN A 117 -10.22 -14.84 -11.03
CA GLN A 117 -10.60 -13.43 -11.13
C GLN A 117 -10.45 -12.91 -12.57
N TYR A 118 -9.35 -13.23 -13.25
CA TYR A 118 -9.15 -12.88 -14.66
C TYR A 118 -10.26 -13.47 -15.55
N LYS A 119 -10.61 -14.75 -15.38
CA LYS A 119 -11.71 -15.37 -16.13
C LYS A 119 -13.04 -14.67 -15.88
N ALA A 120 -13.35 -14.34 -14.63
CA ALA A 120 -14.58 -13.61 -14.29
C ALA A 120 -14.67 -12.28 -15.04
N THR A 121 -13.55 -11.55 -15.22
CA THR A 121 -13.56 -10.29 -15.98
C THR A 121 -13.88 -10.48 -17.47
N ILE A 122 -13.54 -11.63 -18.04
CA ILE A 122 -13.91 -11.98 -19.42
C ILE A 122 -15.39 -12.33 -19.49
N GLU A 123 -15.87 -13.19 -18.59
CA GLU A 123 -17.26 -13.67 -18.54
C GLU A 123 -18.26 -12.53 -18.30
N LEU A 124 -17.87 -11.54 -17.49
CA LEU A 124 -18.65 -10.34 -17.22
C LEU A 124 -18.51 -9.25 -18.30
N GLY A 125 -17.70 -9.48 -19.35
CA GLY A 125 -17.49 -8.52 -20.43
C GLY A 125 -16.79 -7.23 -20.00
N LEU A 126 -15.98 -7.28 -18.94
CA LEU A 126 -15.26 -6.12 -18.40
C LEU A 126 -13.93 -5.87 -19.13
N LEU A 127 -13.30 -6.93 -19.61
CA LEU A 127 -11.99 -6.87 -20.26
C LEU A 127 -12.06 -6.15 -21.62
N GLY A 128 -11.20 -5.15 -21.82
CA GLY A 128 -11.13 -4.37 -23.06
C GLY A 128 -12.25 -3.33 -23.22
N TYR A 129 -13.07 -3.10 -22.18
CA TYR A 129 -14.17 -2.15 -22.20
C TYR A 129 -13.90 -0.93 -21.30
N GLN A 130 -14.13 0.27 -21.83
CA GLN A 130 -14.06 1.52 -21.07
C GLN A 130 -15.45 1.94 -20.62
N ARG A 131 -15.68 2.02 -19.30
CA ARG A 131 -16.96 2.49 -18.75
C ARG A 131 -17.16 4.00 -18.86
N GLY A 132 -16.08 4.78 -18.80
CA GLY A 132 -16.12 6.25 -18.80
C GLY A 132 -16.65 6.85 -17.50
N ASN A 133 -16.78 6.03 -16.45
CA ASN A 133 -17.39 6.39 -15.16
C ASN A 133 -16.37 6.30 -14.02
N ALA A 134 -15.07 6.14 -14.30
CA ALA A 134 -14.08 6.14 -13.24
C ALA A 134 -13.99 7.52 -12.59
N PRO A 135 -13.98 7.60 -11.25
CA PRO A 135 -13.74 8.86 -10.57
C PRO A 135 -12.37 9.42 -10.96
N GLU A 136 -12.35 10.68 -11.36
CA GLU A 136 -11.12 11.39 -11.67
C GLU A 136 -10.32 11.60 -10.37
N ARG A 137 -9.19 10.89 -10.25
CA ARG A 137 -8.27 11.04 -9.12
C ARG A 137 -6.88 11.33 -9.65
N VAL A 138 -6.41 12.55 -9.44
CA VAL A 138 -5.07 12.99 -9.78
C VAL A 138 -4.13 12.60 -8.63
N PRO A 139 -3.09 11.78 -8.87
CA PRO A 139 -2.07 11.51 -7.86
C PRO A 139 -1.34 12.81 -7.53
N LEU A 140 -1.03 13.04 -6.24
CA LEU A 140 -0.17 14.17 -5.91
C LEU A 140 1.26 13.92 -6.36
N PRO A 141 2.03 14.99 -6.61
CA PRO A 141 3.47 14.87 -6.70
C PRO A 141 4.02 14.26 -5.40
N PRO A 142 5.10 13.46 -5.47
CA PRO A 142 5.77 12.99 -4.27
C PRO A 142 6.18 14.19 -3.40
N PRO A 143 6.04 14.10 -2.06
CA PRO A 143 6.44 15.20 -1.17
C PRO A 143 7.92 15.49 -1.41
N LEU A 144 8.21 16.73 -1.82
CA LEU A 144 9.57 17.20 -1.97
C LEU A 144 10.11 17.50 -0.57
N TYR A 145 10.93 16.59 -0.03
CA TYR A 145 11.73 16.88 1.15
C TYR A 145 12.89 17.78 0.71
N GLY A 146 12.62 19.09 0.69
CA GLY A 146 13.58 20.11 0.35
C GLY A 146 14.07 20.83 1.60
N HIS A 147 15.31 20.54 1.99
CA HIS A 147 16.12 21.48 2.76
C HIS A 147 16.07 22.85 2.07
N THR A 148 15.89 23.90 2.87
CA THR A 148 15.96 25.29 2.45
C THR A 148 17.17 25.53 1.55
N SER A 149 16.92 25.68 0.26
CA SER A 149 17.91 26.21 -0.68
C SER A 149 17.18 27.03 -1.72
N SER A 150 17.14 28.33 -1.44
CA SER A 150 16.81 29.40 -2.35
C SER A 150 17.52 29.18 -3.70
N GLY A 151 16.77 29.06 -4.80
CA GLY A 151 17.38 29.22 -6.12
C GLY A 151 16.71 28.50 -7.29
N LYS A 152 15.91 29.27 -8.02
CA LYS A 152 15.66 29.17 -9.47
C LYS A 152 14.81 28.01 -9.97
N SER A 153 13.62 28.40 -10.43
CA SER A 153 12.75 27.71 -11.36
C SER A 153 13.52 26.99 -12.48
N LYS A 154 13.35 25.68 -12.57
CA LYS A 154 13.55 24.93 -13.81
C LYS A 154 12.33 24.07 -14.09
N THR A 155 11.76 24.32 -15.25
CA THR A 155 10.62 23.63 -15.85
C THR A 155 11.02 22.19 -16.18
N SER A 156 10.49 21.22 -15.44
CA SER A 156 10.65 19.80 -15.78
C SER A 156 9.61 19.40 -16.82
N ARG A 157 10.08 19.28 -18.07
CA ARG A 157 9.35 18.72 -19.20
C ARG A 157 9.10 17.23 -18.98
N SER A 158 7.88 16.80 -19.27
CA SER A 158 7.45 15.40 -19.30
C SER A 158 8.31 14.59 -20.29
N SER A 159 9.02 13.58 -19.81
CA SER A 159 9.65 12.58 -20.68
C SER A 159 8.71 11.39 -20.87
N SER A 160 8.23 11.28 -22.10
CA SER A 160 7.57 10.13 -22.70
C SER A 160 8.26 8.80 -22.38
N PHE A 161 7.45 7.78 -22.07
CA PHE A 161 7.85 6.37 -22.06
C PHE A 161 8.55 6.00 -23.37
N GLN A 162 9.84 5.72 -23.29
CA GLN A 162 10.54 4.94 -24.32
C GLN A 162 10.97 3.62 -23.68
N GLN A 163 10.32 2.55 -24.16
CA GLN A 163 10.73 1.17 -23.97
C GLN A 163 12.19 1.00 -24.40
N ARG A 164 13.00 0.42 -23.53
CA ARG A 164 14.19 -0.30 -23.97
C ARG A 164 14.43 -1.48 -23.03
N VAL A 165 14.18 -2.67 -23.57
CA VAL A 165 14.50 -3.96 -22.95
C VAL A 165 15.99 -4.22 -23.16
N PRO A 166 16.75 -4.65 -22.14
CA PRO A 166 18.00 -5.36 -22.36
C PRO A 166 17.79 -6.88 -22.23
N SER A 167 18.13 -7.57 -23.31
CA SER A 167 18.18 -9.02 -23.47
C SER A 167 19.23 -9.66 -22.54
N TYR A 168 18.86 -10.71 -21.82
CA TYR A 168 19.78 -11.60 -21.10
C TYR A 168 20.49 -12.55 -22.09
N PRO A 169 21.76 -12.92 -21.82
CA PRO A 169 22.22 -14.26 -22.16
C PRO A 169 22.64 -15.06 -20.91
N ALA A 170 22.12 -16.28 -20.92
CA ALA A 170 22.62 -17.56 -20.41
C ALA A 170 23.74 -17.60 -19.35
N TYR A 171 23.39 -18.33 -18.30
CA TYR A 171 24.20 -19.08 -17.35
C TYR A 171 25.25 -19.97 -18.04
N ASP A 172 26.45 -20.00 -17.47
CA ASP A 172 27.31 -21.19 -17.44
C ASP A 172 28.13 -21.17 -16.15
N THR A 173 28.06 -22.26 -15.39
CA THR A 173 28.91 -22.57 -14.24
C THR A 173 30.07 -23.46 -14.70
N PRO A 174 31.22 -23.45 -14.01
CA PRO A 174 31.50 -24.57 -13.10
C PRO A 174 32.32 -24.23 -11.84
N PHE A 175 31.83 -24.77 -10.70
CA PHE A 175 32.50 -25.50 -9.60
C PHE A 175 33.86 -25.09 -8.96
N SER A 176 33.95 -25.41 -7.65
CA SER A 176 35.09 -25.44 -6.71
C SER A 176 35.39 -24.10 -6.00
N GLY A 177 35.46 -23.95 -4.68
CA GLY A 177 35.48 -24.87 -3.55
C GLY A 177 36.56 -24.40 -2.56
N TYR A 178 36.20 -23.87 -1.39
CA TYR A 178 36.98 -23.94 -0.12
C TYR A 178 36.28 -23.21 1.04
N GLU A 179 36.42 -23.77 2.24
CA GLU A 179 35.94 -23.29 3.54
C GLU A 179 36.59 -21.97 4.00
N LYS A 180 35.86 -21.17 4.80
CA LYS A 180 36.32 -20.73 6.13
C LYS A 180 35.24 -20.06 6.96
N THR A 181 35.23 -20.47 8.23
CA THR A 181 34.50 -19.97 9.39
C THR A 181 34.74 -18.49 9.71
N ALA A 182 33.71 -17.78 10.16
CA ALA A 182 33.79 -16.78 11.23
C ALA A 182 32.41 -16.49 11.82
N ALA A 183 32.33 -16.60 13.14
CA ALA A 183 31.16 -16.29 13.96
C ALA A 183 30.88 -14.79 14.02
N ALA A 184 29.59 -14.43 14.03
CA ALA A 184 29.12 -13.17 14.61
C ALA A 184 27.68 -13.38 15.10
N GLU A 185 27.53 -13.49 16.41
CA GLU A 185 26.26 -13.35 17.12
C GLU A 185 25.76 -11.91 16.96
N ILE A 186 24.52 -11.73 16.48
CA ILE A 186 23.83 -10.43 16.53
C ILE A 186 22.44 -10.68 17.12
N ALA A 187 22.25 -10.14 18.32
CA ALA A 187 20.99 -10.10 19.04
C ALA A 187 19.91 -9.32 18.25
N PRO A 188 18.62 -9.65 18.41
CA PRO A 188 17.54 -8.93 17.72
C PRO A 188 17.39 -7.52 18.32
N SER A 189 17.61 -6.51 17.49
CA SER A 189 17.47 -5.10 17.85
C SER A 189 15.99 -4.71 17.80
N SER A 190 15.48 -4.25 18.94
CA SER A 190 14.13 -3.75 19.20
C SER A 190 13.87 -2.35 18.60
N SER A 191 14.06 -2.17 17.28
CA SER A 191 13.99 -0.85 16.63
C SER A 191 12.59 -0.42 16.15
N SER A 192 11.59 -1.30 16.13
CA SER A 192 10.28 -1.02 15.51
C SER A 192 9.34 -0.10 16.32
N ALA A 193 9.59 0.10 17.61
CA ALA A 193 8.70 0.90 18.46
C ALA A 193 9.00 2.41 18.40
N PHE A 194 10.21 2.81 18.01
CA PHE A 194 10.62 4.22 18.03
C PHE A 194 10.17 4.97 16.77
N ASP A 195 10.20 4.35 15.59
CA ASP A 195 9.82 5.02 14.32
C ASP A 195 8.36 5.49 14.31
N ASN A 196 7.46 4.75 14.96
CA ASN A 196 6.04 5.12 15.03
C ASN A 196 5.75 6.36 15.89
N GLN A 197 6.72 6.82 16.69
CA GLN A 197 6.59 8.02 17.52
C GLN A 197 7.22 9.26 16.87
N LEU A 198 7.92 9.10 15.74
CA LEU A 198 8.62 10.19 15.06
C LEU A 198 7.71 10.95 14.09
N CYS A 199 7.95 12.25 13.99
CA CYS A 199 7.24 13.15 13.09
C CYS A 199 7.42 12.67 11.63
N PRO A 200 6.34 12.48 10.86
CA PRO A 200 6.43 12.02 9.46
C PRO A 200 7.07 13.05 8.51
N ILE A 201 7.33 14.28 8.99
CA ILE A 201 7.96 15.34 8.21
C ILE A 201 9.47 15.33 8.42
N CYS A 202 9.95 15.40 9.66
CA CYS A 202 11.40 15.48 9.93
C CYS A 202 12.04 14.14 10.27
N LEU A 203 11.24 13.10 10.55
CA LEU A 203 11.68 11.77 10.98
C LEU A 203 12.68 11.80 12.14
N SER A 204 12.68 12.88 12.93
CA SER A 204 13.67 13.17 13.95
C SER A 204 13.02 13.49 15.29
N ASN A 205 12.03 14.39 15.28
CA ASN A 205 11.36 14.85 16.49
C ASN A 205 10.14 14.01 16.81
N PRO A 206 9.80 13.79 18.09
CA PRO A 206 8.59 13.07 18.47
C PRO A 206 7.31 13.82 18.05
N LYS A 207 6.25 13.07 17.82
CA LYS A 207 4.90 13.59 17.55
C LYS A 207 4.34 14.26 18.80
N ASN A 208 4.44 15.59 18.88
CA ASN A 208 3.93 16.40 19.99
C ASN A 208 2.87 17.45 19.55
N MET A 209 2.33 17.33 18.33
CA MET A 209 1.23 18.14 17.83
C MET A 209 0.22 17.27 17.09
N ALA A 210 -1.07 17.44 17.39
CA ALA A 210 -2.19 16.82 16.68
C ALA A 210 -3.05 17.87 15.97
N PHE A 211 -3.57 17.54 14.80
CA PHE A 211 -4.53 18.35 14.05
C PHE A 211 -5.97 17.91 14.33
N GLY A 212 -6.95 18.79 14.05
CA GLY A 212 -8.38 18.47 14.20
C GLY A 212 -8.88 17.25 13.41
N CYS A 213 -8.11 16.78 12.41
CA CYS A 213 -8.36 15.55 11.67
C CYS A 213 -7.75 14.28 12.31
N GLY A 214 -7.11 14.39 13.48
CA GLY A 214 -6.52 13.28 14.25
C GLY A 214 -5.07 12.92 13.88
N HIS A 215 -4.52 13.47 12.80
CA HIS A 215 -3.13 13.23 12.39
C HIS A 215 -2.12 14.06 13.18
N GLN A 216 -0.89 13.54 13.32
CA GLN A 216 0.12 14.08 14.22
C GLN A 216 1.45 14.39 13.53
N THR A 217 2.12 15.45 13.99
CA THR A 217 3.48 15.87 13.62
C THR A 217 4.22 16.36 14.87
N CYS A 218 5.49 16.74 14.74
CA CYS A 218 6.12 17.58 15.77
C CYS A 218 5.65 19.04 15.64
N CYS A 219 5.79 19.83 16.71
CA CYS A 219 5.44 21.25 16.74
C CYS A 219 6.23 22.03 15.70
N ASP A 220 7.55 21.81 15.60
CA ASP A 220 8.42 22.54 14.66
C ASP A 220 8.00 22.39 13.20
N CYS A 221 7.44 21.22 12.84
CA CYS A 221 6.97 20.98 11.47
C CYS A 221 5.48 21.30 11.29
N GLY A 222 4.68 21.35 12.35
CA GLY A 222 3.23 21.46 12.30
C GLY A 222 2.68 22.88 12.48
N GLU A 223 3.48 23.81 13.01
CA GLU A 223 3.04 25.17 13.35
C GLU A 223 2.56 25.93 12.10
N ASP A 224 3.33 25.88 11.01
CA ASP A 224 3.06 26.62 9.76
C ASP A 224 2.24 25.84 8.72
N LEU A 225 1.75 24.63 9.04
CA LEU A 225 0.97 23.84 8.09
C LEU A 225 -0.47 24.33 8.02
N GLU A 226 -0.93 24.82 6.87
CA GLU A 226 -2.34 25.17 6.65
C GLU A 226 -3.22 23.94 6.38
N VAL A 227 -2.62 22.88 5.84
CA VAL A 227 -3.29 21.66 5.39
C VAL A 227 -2.58 20.45 5.98
N CYS A 228 -3.35 19.46 6.45
CA CYS A 228 -2.77 18.24 7.03
C CYS A 228 -1.95 17.47 5.98
N PRO A 229 -0.68 17.14 6.26
CA PRO A 229 0.19 16.44 5.31
C PRO A 229 -0.25 15.00 5.02
N ILE A 230 -1.14 14.43 5.86
CA ILE A 230 -1.58 13.04 5.78
C ILE A 230 -2.94 12.94 5.08
N CYS A 231 -3.98 13.67 5.54
CA CYS A 231 -5.32 13.59 4.96
C CYS A 231 -5.73 14.78 4.07
N ARG A 232 -4.96 15.88 4.09
CA ARG A 232 -5.22 17.11 3.33
C ARG A 232 -6.47 17.89 3.71
N ASP A 233 -7.02 17.61 4.88
CA ASP A 233 -8.03 18.47 5.47
C ASP A 233 -7.38 19.78 5.94
N LEU A 234 -8.13 20.88 5.83
CA LEU A 234 -7.70 22.19 6.33
C LEU A 234 -7.50 22.12 7.84
N ILE A 235 -6.34 22.58 8.32
CA ILE A 235 -6.02 22.55 9.76
C ILE A 235 -6.72 23.72 10.44
N GLN A 236 -7.89 23.45 11.00
CA GLN A 236 -8.65 24.40 11.82
C GLN A 236 -8.22 24.38 13.29
N THR A 237 -7.70 23.26 13.77
CA THR A 237 -7.34 23.06 15.19
C THR A 237 -5.97 22.41 15.28
N ARG A 238 -5.13 22.95 16.18
CA ARG A 238 -3.81 22.42 16.55
C ARG A 238 -3.80 22.19 18.05
N ILE A 239 -3.44 20.98 18.48
CA ILE A 239 -3.38 20.58 19.88
C ILE A 239 -1.94 20.18 20.18
N ARG A 240 -1.29 20.85 21.13
CA ARG A 240 0.02 20.42 21.64
C ARG A 240 -0.19 19.25 22.60
N LEU A 241 0.55 18.17 22.39
CA LEU A 241 0.56 16.98 23.24
C LEU A 241 1.75 17.09 24.19
N TYR A 242 1.52 16.84 25.49
CA TYR A 242 2.53 16.86 26.54
C TYR A 242 2.98 15.45 26.90
#